data_AF-A0A9E0QJH1-F1
#
_entry.id   AF-A0A9E0QJH1-F1
#
_cell.length_a   1.000
_cell.length_b   1.000
_cell.length_c   1.000
_cell.angle_alpha   90.00
_cell.angle_beta   90.00
_cell.angle_gamma   90.00
#
_symmetry.space_group_name_H-M   'P 1'
#
loop_
_entity.id
_entity.type
_entity.pdbx_description
1 polymer ?
#
loop_
_entity_poly.entity_id
_entity_poly.type
_entity_poly.pdbx_seq_one_letter_code
_entity_poly.pdbx_strand_id
1 'polypeptide(L)'
;MGLWNGYFIAKLGLFYADYIDFNVLLNLALAFAVILPLRRKVWRIARLLVAIPAAIALLYYDTRLPPFSRLLAQQQNLEQFSLSYATELLGRFINPSVLLYGLGLFFIAYIFARKLRLTTFVLLAIWPAIPLYSMWQNQQTIVRAPQNTALVAARAEQASIAPAGTTGEPKDANIDAALTRFYAEQAKRQVSFARPEATPAFDILIVQICSLAWDDLLMTEQAQAPLLQRTDILLKRFNTATSYSGPAAIRLLRSACGQTSHKSLYEPAAANCYLFNQFEQAGFRKHMLLNHDGVFGNMLQEIQ
;
A
#
# COMPACT_ATOMS: atom_id res chain seq x y z
N MET A 1 -11.54 -33.35 -15.51
CA MET A 1 -11.81 -31.98 -15.04
C MET A 1 -12.38 -31.85 -13.63
N GLY A 2 -12.64 -32.93 -12.87
CA GLY A 2 -13.28 -32.84 -11.53
C GLY A 2 -12.71 -31.79 -10.56
N LEU A 3 -11.55 -32.05 -9.96
CA LEU A 3 -10.91 -31.11 -9.01
C LEU A 3 -10.49 -29.77 -9.65
N TRP A 4 -10.17 -29.81 -10.94
CA TRP A 4 -9.77 -28.63 -11.72
C TRP A 4 -10.89 -27.62 -11.91
N ASN A 5 -12.14 -28.08 -12.05
CA ASN A 5 -13.29 -27.19 -12.08
C ASN A 5 -13.44 -26.45 -10.74
N GLY A 6 -13.21 -27.14 -9.61
CA GLY A 6 -13.19 -26.52 -8.28
C GLY A 6 -12.13 -25.44 -8.16
N TYR A 7 -10.91 -25.68 -8.66
CA TYR A 7 -9.84 -24.68 -8.68
C TYR A 7 -10.26 -23.40 -9.43
N PHE A 8 -10.77 -23.51 -10.66
CA PHE A 8 -11.15 -22.33 -11.44
C PHE A 8 -12.36 -21.60 -10.84
N ILE A 9 -13.32 -22.32 -10.26
CA ILE A 9 -14.47 -21.71 -9.58
C ILE A 9 -14.03 -20.95 -8.33
N ALA A 10 -13.20 -21.56 -7.49
CA ALA A 10 -12.66 -20.90 -6.31
C ALA A 10 -11.89 -19.63 -6.70
N LYS A 11 -11.07 -19.71 -7.75
CA LYS A 11 -10.32 -18.58 -8.27
C LYS A 11 -11.20 -17.46 -8.82
N LEU A 12 -12.22 -17.80 -9.62
CA LEU A 12 -13.21 -16.82 -10.08
C LEU A 12 -13.96 -16.18 -8.90
N GLY A 13 -14.31 -16.97 -7.88
CA GLY A 13 -14.92 -16.46 -6.65
C GLY A 13 -14.04 -15.44 -5.93
N LEU A 14 -12.75 -15.72 -5.80
CA LEU A 14 -11.78 -14.78 -5.22
C LEU A 14 -11.65 -13.50 -6.07
N PHE A 15 -11.67 -13.61 -7.39
CA PHE A 15 -11.62 -12.47 -8.31
C PHE A 15 -12.87 -11.58 -8.19
N TYR A 16 -14.08 -12.16 -8.21
CA TYR A 16 -15.32 -11.39 -8.04
C TYR A 16 -15.47 -10.77 -6.64
N ALA A 17 -14.77 -11.33 -5.65
CA ALA A 17 -14.69 -10.78 -4.30
C ALA A 17 -13.54 -9.77 -4.11
N ASP A 18 -12.85 -9.38 -5.19
CA ASP A 18 -11.73 -8.41 -5.23
C ASP A 18 -10.49 -8.78 -4.41
N TYR A 19 -10.27 -10.07 -4.13
CA TYR A 19 -9.08 -10.54 -3.40
C TYR A 19 -7.85 -10.76 -4.30
N ILE A 20 -8.08 -11.10 -5.56
CA ILE A 20 -7.04 -11.42 -6.54
C ILE A 20 -7.36 -10.73 -7.86
N ASP A 21 -6.34 -10.52 -8.68
CA ASP A 21 -6.53 -10.18 -10.08
C ASP A 21 -6.78 -11.47 -10.89
N PHE A 22 -7.05 -11.35 -12.19
CA PHE A 22 -7.38 -12.52 -12.98
C PHE A 22 -6.91 -12.42 -14.44
N ASN A 23 -5.81 -13.13 -14.75
CA ASN A 23 -5.34 -13.23 -16.11
C ASN A 23 -6.15 -14.25 -16.92
N VAL A 24 -7.10 -13.77 -17.74
CA VAL A 24 -7.99 -14.61 -18.55
C VAL A 24 -7.21 -15.56 -19.47
N LEU A 25 -6.15 -15.08 -20.13
CA LEU A 25 -5.40 -15.86 -21.11
C LEU A 25 -4.69 -17.05 -20.48
N LEU A 26 -3.96 -16.83 -19.38
CA LEU A 26 -3.23 -17.88 -18.68
C LEU A 26 -4.19 -18.89 -18.03
N ASN A 27 -5.31 -18.44 -17.49
CA ASN A 27 -6.32 -19.32 -16.91
C ASN A 27 -7.02 -20.17 -17.99
N LEU A 28 -7.29 -19.62 -19.17
CA LEU A 28 -7.79 -20.39 -20.32
C LEU A 28 -6.76 -21.40 -20.83
N ALA A 29 -5.48 -21.00 -20.96
CA ALA A 29 -4.41 -21.89 -21.40
C ALA A 29 -4.28 -23.11 -20.47
N LEU A 30 -4.31 -22.89 -19.15
CA LEU A 30 -4.32 -23.95 -18.16
C LEU A 30 -5.60 -24.81 -18.26
N ALA A 31 -6.77 -24.20 -18.44
CA ALA A 31 -8.02 -24.93 -18.60
C ALA A 31 -7.97 -25.86 -19.83
N PHE A 32 -7.56 -25.36 -20.99
CA PHE A 32 -7.43 -26.16 -22.20
C PHE A 32 -6.42 -27.31 -22.05
N ALA A 33 -5.26 -27.05 -21.44
CA ALA A 33 -4.23 -28.07 -21.19
C ALA A 33 -4.78 -29.25 -20.37
N VAL A 34 -5.66 -28.99 -19.41
CA VAL A 34 -6.23 -30.02 -18.53
C VAL A 34 -7.47 -30.69 -19.15
N ILE A 35 -8.21 -30.02 -20.05
CA ILE A 35 -9.38 -30.59 -20.76
C ILE A 35 -8.96 -31.69 -21.74
N LEU A 36 -7.79 -31.56 -22.38
CA LEU A 36 -7.34 -32.44 -23.46
C LEU A 36 -7.41 -33.94 -23.07
N PRO A 37 -8.16 -34.78 -23.81
CA PRO A 37 -8.25 -36.20 -23.51
C PRO A 37 -6.95 -36.93 -23.91
N LEU A 38 -6.22 -37.46 -22.93
CA LEU A 38 -4.97 -38.19 -23.13
C LEU A 38 -5.19 -39.69 -22.99
N ARG A 39 -4.95 -40.47 -24.06
CA ARG A 39 -5.17 -41.92 -24.11
C ARG A 39 -4.20 -42.71 -23.21
N ARG A 40 -2.91 -42.35 -23.16
CA ARG A 40 -1.89 -43.10 -22.39
C ARG A 40 -1.82 -42.65 -20.93
N LYS A 41 -1.57 -43.60 -20.01
CA LYS A 41 -1.44 -43.33 -18.57
C LYS A 41 -0.26 -42.38 -18.26
N VAL A 42 0.87 -42.55 -18.94
CA VAL A 42 2.08 -41.71 -18.75
C VAL A 42 1.79 -40.24 -19.03
N TRP A 43 1.15 -39.91 -20.15
CA TRP A 43 0.78 -38.54 -20.50
C TRP A 43 -0.18 -37.90 -19.50
N ARG A 44 -1.09 -38.69 -18.91
CA ARG A 44 -2.00 -38.19 -17.86
C ARG A 44 -1.25 -37.80 -16.58
N ILE A 45 -0.24 -38.58 -16.19
CA ILE A 45 0.60 -38.31 -15.02
C ILE A 45 1.51 -37.12 -15.29
N ALA A 46 2.21 -37.12 -16.43
CA ALA A 46 3.08 -36.01 -16.83
C ALA A 46 2.33 -34.67 -16.86
N ARG A 47 1.10 -34.67 -17.39
CA ARG A 47 0.25 -33.49 -17.34
C ARG A 47 -0.05 -33.04 -15.91
N LEU A 48 -0.35 -33.93 -14.99
CA LEU A 48 -0.61 -33.54 -13.59
C LEU A 48 0.64 -32.96 -12.93
N LEU A 49 1.81 -33.55 -13.17
CA LEU A 49 3.08 -33.07 -12.66
C LEU A 49 3.43 -31.66 -13.13
N VAL A 50 3.00 -31.27 -14.34
CA VAL A 50 3.20 -29.91 -14.86
C VAL A 50 2.06 -28.97 -14.46
N ALA A 51 0.82 -29.44 -14.57
CA ALA A 51 -0.37 -28.62 -14.34
C ALA A 51 -0.50 -28.19 -12.89
N ILE A 52 -0.13 -29.02 -11.91
CA ILE A 52 -0.24 -28.66 -10.48
C ILE A 52 0.70 -27.50 -10.14
N PRO A 53 2.03 -27.57 -10.42
CA PRO A 53 2.92 -26.43 -10.24
C PRO A 53 2.48 -25.19 -11.03
N ALA A 54 2.04 -25.38 -12.29
CA ALA A 54 1.55 -24.26 -13.10
C ALA A 54 0.31 -23.60 -12.50
N ALA A 55 -0.60 -24.37 -11.91
CA ALA A 55 -1.78 -23.85 -11.22
C ALA A 55 -1.43 -23.08 -9.95
N ILE A 56 -0.48 -23.60 -9.15
CA ILE A 56 0.02 -22.91 -7.96
C ILE A 56 0.71 -21.60 -8.36
N ALA A 57 1.59 -21.64 -9.35
CA ALA A 57 2.29 -20.46 -9.86
C ALA A 57 1.32 -19.44 -10.44
N LEU A 58 0.31 -19.88 -11.19
CA LEU A 58 -0.70 -19.00 -11.77
C LEU A 58 -1.65 -18.42 -10.71
N LEU A 59 -1.96 -19.16 -9.65
CA LEU A 59 -2.71 -18.62 -8.50
C LEU A 59 -1.88 -17.55 -7.79
N TYR A 60 -0.60 -17.81 -7.54
CA TYR A 60 0.32 -16.83 -6.94
C TYR A 60 0.49 -15.58 -7.82
N TYR A 61 0.67 -15.76 -9.13
CA TYR A 61 0.78 -14.65 -10.09
C TYR A 61 -0.45 -13.74 -10.08
N ASP A 62 -1.64 -14.32 -9.97
CA ASP A 62 -2.89 -13.58 -9.92
C ASP A 62 -3.15 -12.95 -8.52
N THR A 63 -2.40 -13.34 -7.48
CA THR A 63 -2.51 -12.70 -6.16
C THR A 63 -1.78 -11.35 -6.13
N ARG A 64 -2.29 -10.40 -5.34
CA ARG A 64 -1.64 -9.10 -5.08
C ARG A 64 -0.49 -9.20 -4.05
N LEU A 65 0.04 -10.40 -3.82
CA LEU A 65 1.08 -10.63 -2.84
C LEU A 65 2.44 -10.08 -3.33
N PRO A 66 3.26 -9.52 -2.43
CA PRO A 66 4.60 -9.07 -2.79
C PRO A 66 5.44 -10.25 -3.29
N PRO A 67 6.38 -10.02 -4.24
CA PRO A 67 7.27 -11.07 -4.69
C PRO A 67 8.13 -11.58 -3.52
N PHE A 68 8.43 -12.88 -3.50
CA PHE A 68 9.28 -13.50 -2.47
C PHE A 68 10.64 -12.80 -2.29
N SER A 69 11.16 -12.15 -3.33
CA SER A 69 12.38 -11.35 -3.25
C SER A 69 12.30 -10.22 -2.21
N ARG A 70 11.12 -9.62 -1.99
CA ARG A 70 10.91 -8.60 -0.95
C ARG A 70 10.98 -9.18 0.47
N LEU A 71 10.50 -10.41 0.66
CA LEU A 71 10.59 -11.09 1.95
C LEU A 71 12.06 -11.39 2.30
N LEU A 72 12.85 -11.85 1.32
CA LEU A 72 14.29 -12.04 1.51
C LEU A 72 15.00 -10.71 1.78
N ALA A 73 14.64 -9.63 1.06
CA ALA A 73 15.24 -8.31 1.26
C ALA A 73 14.93 -7.70 2.65
N GLN A 74 13.82 -8.11 3.29
CA GLN A 74 13.42 -7.65 4.62
C GLN A 74 13.67 -8.69 5.73
N GLN A 75 14.51 -9.70 5.48
CA GLN A 75 14.77 -10.77 6.43
C GLN A 75 15.12 -10.27 7.84
N GLN A 76 16.00 -9.26 7.95
CA GLN A 76 16.41 -8.70 9.24
C GLN A 76 15.24 -8.11 10.04
N ASN A 77 14.26 -7.51 9.36
CA ASN A 77 13.05 -6.98 10.01
C ASN A 77 12.08 -8.09 10.41
N LEU A 78 12.06 -9.19 9.66
CA LEU A 78 11.22 -10.37 9.96
C LEU A 78 11.78 -11.18 11.14
N GLU A 79 13.09 -11.21 11.33
CA GLU A 79 13.73 -11.85 12.50
C GLU A 79 13.34 -11.17 13.81
N GLN A 80 12.96 -9.89 13.75
CA GLN A 80 12.50 -9.12 14.91
C GLN A 80 11.01 -9.39 15.24
N PHE A 81 10.27 -10.13 14.43
CA PHE A 81 8.89 -10.48 14.72
C PHE A 81 8.81 -11.55 15.82
N SER A 82 8.03 -11.28 16.86
CA SER A 82 7.68 -12.31 17.83
C SER A 82 6.74 -13.33 17.22
N LEU A 83 6.80 -14.58 17.68
CA LEU A 83 5.88 -15.64 17.24
C LEU A 83 4.42 -15.26 17.48
N SER A 84 4.12 -14.61 18.62
CA SER A 84 2.77 -14.12 18.91
C SER A 84 2.30 -13.09 17.87
N TYR A 85 3.14 -12.11 17.52
CA TYR A 85 2.82 -11.12 16.50
C TYR A 85 2.66 -11.75 15.11
N ALA A 86 3.51 -12.72 14.75
CA ALA A 86 3.38 -13.44 13.49
C ALA A 86 2.06 -14.22 13.40
N THR A 87 1.63 -14.88 14.50
CA THR A 87 0.34 -15.57 14.55
C THR A 87 -0.84 -14.62 14.50
N GLU A 88 -0.75 -13.47 15.15
CA GLU A 88 -1.77 -12.43 15.08
C GLU A 88 -1.89 -11.88 13.65
N LEU A 89 -0.77 -11.61 12.99
CA LEU A 89 -0.73 -11.13 11.62
C LEU A 89 -1.33 -12.14 10.64
N LEU A 90 -0.99 -13.43 10.79
CA LEU A 90 -1.61 -14.51 10.01
C LEU A 90 -3.11 -14.61 10.26
N GLY A 91 -3.55 -14.48 11.52
CA GLY A 91 -4.96 -14.46 11.88
C GLY A 91 -5.72 -13.30 11.24
N ARG A 92 -5.10 -12.11 11.15
CA ARG A 92 -5.68 -10.95 10.45
C ARG A 92 -5.75 -11.13 8.94
N PHE A 93 -4.83 -11.92 8.35
CA PHE A 93 -4.84 -12.25 6.93
C PHE A 93 -5.94 -13.25 6.55
N ILE A 94 -6.29 -14.17 7.46
CA ILE A 94 -7.31 -15.19 7.20
C ILE A 94 -8.67 -14.66 7.63
N ASN A 95 -9.45 -14.17 6.66
CA ASN A 95 -10.83 -13.81 6.92
C ASN A 95 -11.71 -15.08 7.03
N PRO A 96 -12.30 -15.39 8.21
CA PRO A 96 -13.09 -16.62 8.39
C PRO A 96 -14.29 -16.70 7.45
N SER A 97 -14.88 -15.55 7.12
CA SER A 97 -16.02 -15.47 6.21
C SER A 97 -15.63 -15.87 4.78
N VAL A 98 -14.45 -15.45 4.31
CA VAL A 98 -13.95 -15.83 2.96
C VAL A 98 -13.72 -17.34 2.89
N LEU A 99 -13.16 -17.92 3.95
CA LEU A 99 -12.93 -19.35 4.03
C LEU A 99 -14.25 -20.13 3.99
N LEU A 100 -15.27 -19.63 4.70
CA LEU A 100 -16.61 -20.22 4.72
C LEU A 100 -17.34 -20.09 3.37
N TYR A 101 -17.28 -18.93 2.73
CA TYR A 101 -17.83 -18.74 1.38
C TYR A 101 -17.11 -19.60 0.33
N GLY A 102 -15.78 -19.71 0.43
CA GLY A 102 -14.97 -20.56 -0.43
C GLY A 102 -15.33 -22.05 -0.29
N LEU A 103 -15.46 -22.53 0.95
CA LEU A 103 -15.92 -23.90 1.23
C LEU A 103 -17.35 -24.15 0.73
N GLY A 104 -18.26 -23.19 0.94
CA GLY A 104 -19.64 -23.25 0.44
C GLY A 104 -19.70 -23.35 -1.10
N LEU A 105 -18.97 -22.47 -1.80
CA LEU A 105 -18.86 -22.49 -3.26
C LEU A 105 -18.26 -23.80 -3.76
N PHE A 106 -17.23 -24.31 -3.10
CA PHE A 106 -16.63 -25.60 -3.44
C PHE A 106 -17.64 -26.75 -3.29
N PHE A 107 -18.41 -26.76 -2.20
CA PHE A 107 -19.42 -27.80 -1.96
C PHE A 107 -20.58 -27.73 -2.97
N ILE A 108 -21.06 -26.53 -3.28
CA ILE A 108 -22.05 -26.29 -4.33
C ILE A 108 -21.52 -26.80 -5.68
N ALA A 109 -20.31 -26.38 -6.07
CA ALA A 109 -19.66 -26.82 -7.30
C ALA A 109 -19.51 -28.35 -7.35
N TYR A 110 -19.17 -28.98 -6.23
CA TYR A 110 -19.05 -30.44 -6.11
C TYR A 110 -20.39 -31.16 -6.31
N ILE A 111 -21.50 -30.64 -5.78
CA ILE A 111 -22.85 -31.20 -5.99
C ILE A 111 -23.26 -31.03 -7.46
N PHE A 112 -23.09 -29.83 -8.03
CA PHE A 112 -23.47 -29.53 -9.40
C PHE A 112 -22.61 -30.27 -10.44
N ALA A 113 -21.35 -30.59 -10.12
CA ALA A 113 -20.48 -31.41 -10.95
C ALA A 113 -21.04 -32.83 -11.21
N ARG A 114 -21.99 -33.32 -10.38
CA ARG A 114 -22.65 -34.61 -10.59
C ARG A 114 -23.81 -34.54 -11.59
N LYS A 115 -24.41 -33.36 -11.78
CA LYS A 115 -25.62 -33.17 -12.61
C LYS A 115 -25.35 -32.37 -13.90
N LEU A 116 -24.32 -31.54 -13.93
CA LEU A 116 -23.99 -30.65 -15.05
C LEU A 116 -22.57 -30.88 -15.56
N ARG A 117 -22.33 -30.63 -16.86
CA ARG A 117 -20.97 -30.55 -17.43
C ARG A 117 -20.32 -29.23 -17.01
N LEU A 118 -19.88 -29.18 -15.75
CA LEU A 118 -19.33 -27.99 -15.10
C LEU A 118 -18.17 -27.35 -15.88
N THR A 119 -17.43 -28.14 -16.66
CA THR A 119 -16.36 -27.68 -17.55
C THR A 119 -16.82 -26.62 -18.55
N THR A 120 -18.02 -26.74 -19.13
CA THR A 120 -18.54 -25.77 -20.10
C THR A 120 -18.82 -24.43 -19.43
N PHE A 121 -19.41 -24.46 -18.23
CA PHE A 121 -19.68 -23.26 -17.45
C PHE A 121 -18.41 -22.55 -16.98
N VAL A 122 -17.38 -23.31 -16.59
CA VAL A 122 -16.09 -22.71 -16.21
C VAL A 122 -15.47 -21.96 -17.39
N LEU A 123 -15.39 -22.57 -18.57
CA LEU A 123 -14.83 -21.89 -19.75
C LEU A 123 -15.64 -20.64 -20.13
N LEU A 124 -16.97 -20.75 -20.09
CA LEU A 124 -17.87 -19.62 -20.36
C LEU A 124 -17.82 -18.53 -19.29
N ALA A 125 -17.41 -18.85 -18.06
CA ALA A 125 -17.24 -17.86 -16.99
C ALA A 125 -15.86 -17.19 -17.03
N ILE A 126 -14.81 -17.91 -17.44
CA ILE A 126 -13.45 -17.36 -17.55
C ILE A 126 -13.37 -16.30 -18.66
N TRP A 127 -13.99 -16.55 -19.83
CA TRP A 127 -13.89 -15.67 -21.00
C TRP A 127 -14.42 -14.23 -20.74
N PRO A 128 -15.65 -14.02 -20.24
CA PRO A 128 -16.19 -12.70 -19.94
C PRO A 128 -15.87 -12.23 -18.52
N ALA A 129 -14.95 -12.87 -17.78
CA ALA A 129 -14.73 -12.59 -16.36
C ALA A 129 -14.50 -11.09 -16.09
N ILE A 130 -13.58 -10.48 -16.85
CA ILE A 130 -13.21 -9.06 -16.74
C ILE A 130 -14.38 -8.11 -17.11
N PRO A 131 -15.03 -8.20 -18.29
CA PRO A 131 -16.14 -7.29 -18.61
C PRO A 131 -17.37 -7.49 -17.72
N LEU A 132 -17.61 -8.71 -17.23
CA LEU A 132 -18.70 -8.97 -16.27
C LEU A 132 -18.38 -8.37 -14.90
N TYR A 133 -17.12 -8.44 -14.46
CA TYR A 133 -16.66 -7.81 -13.24
C TYR A 133 -16.80 -6.29 -13.27
N SER A 134 -16.38 -5.63 -14.36
CA SER A 134 -16.52 -4.17 -14.49
C SER A 134 -17.98 -3.73 -14.53
N MET A 135 -18.85 -4.50 -15.20
CA MET A 135 -20.30 -4.23 -15.19
C MET A 135 -20.91 -4.37 -13.80
N TRP A 136 -20.51 -5.40 -13.04
CA TRP A 136 -20.97 -5.63 -11.67
C TRP A 136 -20.50 -4.54 -10.70
N GLN A 137 -19.23 -4.12 -10.77
CA GLN A 137 -18.70 -3.02 -9.96
C GLN A 137 -19.44 -1.70 -10.27
N ASN A 138 -19.68 -1.39 -11.55
CA ASN A 138 -20.40 -0.18 -11.96
C ASN A 138 -21.85 -0.14 -11.44
N GLN A 139 -22.51 -1.30 -11.28
CA GLN A 139 -23.84 -1.34 -10.65
C GLN A 139 -23.78 -1.08 -9.14
N GLN A 140 -22.73 -1.54 -8.46
CA GLN A 140 -22.60 -1.34 -7.01
C GLN A 140 -22.21 0.09 -6.61
N THR A 141 -21.39 0.77 -7.41
CA THR A 141 -21.01 2.17 -7.16
C THR A 141 -22.20 3.12 -7.29
N ILE A 142 -23.18 2.82 -8.16
CA ILE A 142 -24.41 3.62 -8.29
C ILE A 142 -25.32 3.49 -7.05
N VAL A 143 -25.26 2.37 -6.32
CA VAL A 143 -26.13 2.11 -5.15
C VAL A 143 -25.46 2.53 -3.83
N ARG A 144 -24.13 2.68 -3.78
CA ARG A 144 -23.37 2.98 -2.55
C ARG A 144 -22.80 4.40 -2.44
N ALA A 145 -23.04 5.29 -3.40
CA ALA A 145 -22.58 6.67 -3.30
C ALA A 145 -23.25 7.39 -2.10
N PRO A 146 -22.49 7.82 -1.07
CA PRO A 146 -23.01 8.76 -0.08
C PRO A 146 -23.25 10.09 -0.80
N GLN A 147 -24.40 10.73 -0.58
CA GLN A 147 -24.78 11.99 -1.23
C GLN A 147 -23.90 13.21 -0.88
N ASN A 148 -22.82 13.02 -0.10
CA ASN A 148 -21.96 14.09 0.41
C ASN A 148 -20.69 14.37 -0.43
N THR A 149 -20.40 13.57 -1.47
CA THR A 149 -19.18 13.73 -2.28
C THR A 149 -19.24 14.93 -3.24
N ALA A 150 -20.44 15.42 -3.57
CA ALA A 150 -20.61 16.57 -4.47
C ALA A 150 -20.08 17.89 -3.90
N LEU A 151 -20.05 18.05 -2.57
CA LEU A 151 -19.55 19.27 -1.90
C LEU A 151 -18.02 19.33 -1.81
N VAL A 152 -17.32 18.19 -1.90
CA VAL A 152 -15.85 18.14 -1.85
C VAL A 152 -15.24 18.42 -3.22
N ALA A 153 -15.86 17.92 -4.30
CA ALA A 153 -15.40 18.18 -5.67
C ALA A 153 -15.46 19.67 -6.04
N ALA A 154 -16.51 20.37 -5.62
CA ALA A 154 -16.67 21.81 -5.87
C ALA A 154 -15.61 22.69 -5.17
N ARG A 155 -14.91 22.18 -4.14
CA ARG A 155 -13.88 22.91 -3.38
C ARG A 155 -12.45 22.55 -3.82
N ALA A 156 -12.29 21.45 -4.57
CA ALA A 156 -11.02 21.06 -5.18
C ALA A 156 -10.68 21.92 -6.43
N GLU A 157 -11.69 22.48 -7.10
CA GLU A 157 -11.49 23.37 -8.26
C GLU A 157 -10.81 24.70 -7.90
N GLN A 158 -10.89 25.18 -6.66
CA GLN A 158 -10.20 26.43 -6.24
C GLN A 158 -8.77 26.25 -5.70
N ALA A 159 -8.23 25.03 -5.69
CA ALA A 159 -6.85 24.80 -5.23
C ALA A 159 -6.07 23.94 -6.22
N SER A 160 -5.86 24.45 -7.42
CA SER A 160 -4.85 23.93 -8.34
C SER A 160 -3.46 24.17 -7.75
N ILE A 161 -2.81 23.09 -7.29
CA ILE A 161 -1.38 23.05 -6.95
C ILE A 161 -0.56 22.70 -8.22
N ALA A 162 -1.18 22.75 -9.40
CA ALA A 162 -0.47 22.55 -10.65
C ALA A 162 0.55 23.68 -10.84
N PRO A 163 1.82 23.39 -11.15
CA PRO A 163 2.77 24.42 -11.55
C PRO A 163 2.19 25.21 -12.72
N ALA A 164 2.29 26.53 -12.69
CA ALA A 164 1.89 27.37 -13.81
C ALA A 164 2.66 26.92 -15.08
N GLY A 165 1.94 26.36 -16.07
CA GLY A 165 2.52 26.03 -17.39
C GLY A 165 2.29 24.61 -17.92
N THR A 166 1.65 23.68 -17.20
CA THR A 166 1.36 22.35 -17.76
C THR A 166 -0.04 22.28 -18.37
N THR A 167 -0.22 22.87 -19.56
CA THR A 167 -1.40 22.63 -20.40
C THR A 167 -1.12 21.43 -21.32
N GLY A 168 -1.41 20.22 -20.84
CA GLY A 168 -1.27 18.97 -21.58
C GLY A 168 -1.33 17.75 -20.64
N GLU A 169 -1.72 16.59 -21.16
CA GLU A 169 -1.67 15.33 -20.39
C GLU A 169 -0.25 15.11 -19.82
N PRO A 170 -0.11 14.66 -18.55
CA PRO A 170 1.19 14.38 -17.97
C PRO A 170 1.88 13.27 -18.76
N LYS A 171 2.94 13.62 -19.50
CA LYS A 171 3.87 12.64 -20.09
C LYS A 171 5.00 12.39 -19.10
N ASP A 172 5.51 11.16 -19.03
CA ASP A 172 6.57 10.76 -18.08
C ASP A 172 7.77 11.71 -18.09
N ALA A 173 8.27 12.07 -19.28
CA ALA A 173 9.39 13.01 -19.44
C ALA A 173 9.11 14.40 -18.84
N ASN A 174 7.85 14.87 -18.86
CA ASN A 174 7.46 16.14 -18.26
C ASN A 174 7.43 16.06 -16.73
N ILE A 175 7.10 14.89 -16.16
CA ILE A 175 7.08 14.66 -14.72
C ILE A 175 8.51 14.59 -14.18
N ASP A 176 9.42 13.87 -14.85
CA ASP A 176 10.83 13.79 -14.45
C ASP A 176 11.53 15.15 -14.47
N ALA A 177 11.24 15.95 -15.50
CA ALA A 177 11.74 17.33 -15.59
C ALA A 177 11.19 18.21 -14.46
N ALA A 178 9.88 18.11 -14.17
CA ALA A 178 9.26 18.82 -13.07
C ALA A 178 9.84 18.43 -11.70
N LEU A 179 10.10 17.14 -11.49
CA LEU A 179 10.70 16.62 -10.26
C LEU A 179 12.16 17.08 -10.10
N THR A 180 12.92 17.06 -11.19
CA THR A 180 14.30 17.58 -11.20
C THR A 180 14.33 19.07 -10.84
N ARG A 181 13.43 19.85 -11.43
CA ARG A 181 13.27 21.27 -11.10
C ARG A 181 12.87 21.49 -9.65
N PHE A 182 11.93 20.69 -9.14
CA PHE A 182 11.52 20.74 -7.74
C PHE A 182 12.73 20.57 -6.80
N TYR A 183 13.56 19.55 -7.00
CA TYR A 183 14.74 19.35 -6.16
C TYR A 183 15.77 20.47 -6.31
N ALA A 184 15.98 21.02 -7.51
CA ALA A 184 16.86 22.16 -7.73
C ALA A 184 16.38 23.44 -7.01
N GLU A 185 15.07 23.64 -6.89
CA GLU A 185 14.48 24.75 -6.14
C GLU A 185 14.53 24.50 -4.62
N GLN A 186 14.27 23.27 -4.18
CA GLN A 186 14.35 22.88 -2.76
C GLN A 186 15.77 23.00 -2.21
N ALA A 187 16.79 22.64 -3.00
CA ALA A 187 18.19 22.72 -2.60
C ALA A 187 18.65 24.15 -2.20
N LYS A 188 17.91 25.18 -2.61
CA LYS A 188 18.19 26.59 -2.29
C LYS A 188 17.50 27.07 -1.02
N ARG A 189 16.60 26.26 -0.43
CA ARG A 189 15.78 26.65 0.72
C ARG A 189 16.49 26.26 2.01
N GLN A 190 16.59 27.23 2.90
CA GLN A 190 17.15 27.04 4.23
C GLN A 190 16.45 27.97 5.22
N VAL A 191 16.29 27.51 6.45
CA VAL A 191 15.91 28.30 7.61
C VAL A 191 17.13 28.42 8.51
N SER A 192 17.50 29.65 8.86
CA SER A 192 18.59 29.94 9.80
C SER A 192 18.00 30.44 11.10
N PHE A 193 18.48 29.91 12.21
CA PHE A 193 18.06 30.33 13.54
C PHE A 193 19.10 31.31 14.11
N ALA A 194 18.67 32.52 14.43
CA ALA A 194 19.54 33.50 15.07
C ALA A 194 19.78 33.09 16.54
N ARG A 195 20.99 33.35 17.03
CA ARG A 195 21.29 33.20 18.46
C ARG A 195 20.74 34.41 19.22
N PRO A 196 19.75 34.25 20.10
CA PRO A 196 19.26 35.35 20.93
C PRO A 196 20.32 35.77 21.96
N GLU A 197 20.30 37.03 22.37
CA GLU A 197 21.18 37.55 23.42
C GLU A 197 20.85 36.98 24.81
N ALA A 198 19.58 36.62 25.03
CA ALA A 198 19.08 36.02 26.25
C ALA A 198 18.73 34.54 26.05
N THR A 199 18.79 33.77 27.14
CA THR A 199 18.33 32.37 27.16
C THR A 199 16.84 32.31 26.78
N PRO A 200 16.40 31.37 25.91
CA PRO A 200 14.99 31.24 25.57
C PRO A 200 14.10 31.02 26.82
N ALA A 201 12.97 31.72 26.89
CA ALA A 201 12.03 31.67 28.03
C ALA A 201 10.96 30.57 27.90
N PHE A 202 11.14 29.61 27.00
CA PHE A 202 10.16 28.57 26.69
C PHE A 202 10.85 27.31 26.21
N ASP A 203 10.12 26.21 26.25
CA ASP A 203 10.56 24.91 25.72
C ASP A 203 9.89 24.60 24.38
N ILE A 204 10.61 23.85 23.53
CA ILE A 204 10.09 23.33 22.27
C ILE A 204 9.88 21.82 22.41
N LEU A 205 8.63 21.39 22.30
CA LEU A 205 8.28 19.96 22.24
C LEU A 205 7.77 19.62 20.84
N ILE A 206 8.46 18.70 20.16
CA ILE A 206 8.04 18.14 18.88
C ILE A 206 7.56 16.71 19.12
N VAL A 207 6.27 16.45 18.85
CA VAL A 207 5.67 15.12 18.99
C VAL A 207 5.50 14.50 17.60
N GLN A 208 6.35 13.53 17.27
CA GLN A 208 6.25 12.77 16.02
C GLN A 208 5.38 11.53 16.24
N ILE A 209 4.24 11.47 15.55
CA ILE A 209 3.25 10.38 15.68
C ILE A 209 3.36 9.46 14.47
N CYS A 210 3.57 8.17 14.71
CA CYS A 210 3.56 7.15 13.65
C CYS A 210 2.12 6.83 13.24
N SER A 211 1.91 6.57 11.94
CA SER A 211 0.65 6.04 11.39
C SER A 211 -0.60 6.88 11.72
N LEU A 212 -0.51 8.19 11.47
CA LEU A 212 -1.64 9.11 11.61
C LEU A 212 -1.72 10.07 10.42
N ALA A 213 -2.74 9.89 9.57
CA ALA A 213 -3.11 10.79 8.49
C ALA A 213 -4.53 11.37 8.69
N TRP A 214 -4.87 12.40 7.91
CA TRP A 214 -6.25 12.93 7.89
C TRP A 214 -7.27 11.87 7.48
N ASP A 215 -6.91 10.97 6.56
CA ASP A 215 -7.79 9.89 6.11
C ASP A 215 -8.09 8.89 7.24
N ASP A 216 -7.11 8.61 8.12
CA ASP A 216 -7.31 7.75 9.30
C ASP A 216 -8.31 8.39 10.27
N LEU A 217 -8.18 9.70 10.50
CA LEU A 217 -9.10 10.47 11.36
C LEU A 217 -10.52 10.51 10.77
N LEU A 218 -10.67 10.58 9.45
CA LEU A 218 -11.97 10.53 8.79
C LEU A 218 -12.59 9.14 8.90
N MET A 219 -11.82 8.09 8.63
CA MET A 219 -12.27 6.70 8.70
C MET A 219 -12.69 6.28 10.12
N THR A 220 -12.04 6.84 11.13
CA THR A 220 -12.32 6.57 12.55
C THR A 220 -13.29 7.57 13.20
N GLU A 221 -13.86 8.48 12.40
CA GLU A 221 -14.77 9.54 12.85
C GLU A 221 -14.15 10.49 13.91
N GLN A 222 -12.82 10.62 13.93
CA GLN A 222 -12.05 11.46 14.85
C GLN A 222 -11.63 12.82 14.26
N ALA A 223 -12.10 13.18 13.06
CA ALA A 223 -11.73 14.44 12.40
C ALA A 223 -12.11 15.71 13.20
N GLN A 224 -13.00 15.59 14.19
CA GLN A 224 -13.43 16.66 15.09
C GLN A 224 -12.95 16.47 16.53
N ALA A 225 -11.95 15.60 16.78
CA ALA A 225 -11.44 15.33 18.12
C ALA A 225 -11.09 16.63 18.88
N PRO A 226 -11.41 16.75 20.19
CA PRO A 226 -11.17 17.97 20.96
C PRO A 226 -9.72 18.48 20.93
N LEU A 227 -8.74 17.57 20.81
CA LEU A 227 -7.33 17.92 20.67
C LEU A 227 -7.09 18.85 19.46
N LEU A 228 -7.71 18.55 18.31
CA LEU A 228 -7.55 19.31 17.07
C LEU A 228 -8.25 20.67 17.14
N GLN A 229 -9.25 20.82 18.00
CA GLN A 229 -9.96 22.09 18.20
C GLN A 229 -9.19 23.06 19.10
N ARG A 230 -8.20 22.56 19.84
CA ARG A 230 -7.36 23.35 20.76
C ARG A 230 -6.01 23.77 20.18
N THR A 231 -5.73 23.43 18.92
CA THR A 231 -4.48 23.84 18.26
C THR A 231 -4.57 25.28 17.76
N ASP A 232 -3.57 26.10 18.05
CA ASP A 232 -3.50 27.48 17.53
C ASP A 232 -3.32 27.52 16.01
N ILE A 233 -2.52 26.59 15.46
CA ILE A 233 -2.28 26.44 14.02
C ILE A 233 -2.50 24.99 13.62
N LEU A 234 -3.42 24.76 12.69
CA LEU A 234 -3.76 23.43 12.16
C LEU A 234 -3.51 23.34 10.66
N LEU A 235 -2.48 22.59 10.26
CA LEU A 235 -2.13 22.39 8.86
C LEU A 235 -2.99 21.28 8.23
N LYS A 236 -3.93 21.67 7.36
CA LYS A 236 -4.83 20.73 6.66
C LYS A 236 -4.22 20.09 5.40
N ARG A 237 -3.10 20.62 4.91
CA ARG A 237 -2.41 20.14 3.69
C ARG A 237 -0.90 19.98 3.93
N PHE A 238 -0.55 19.44 5.09
CA PHE A 238 0.83 19.05 5.40
C PHE A 238 1.15 17.71 4.74
N ASN A 239 2.32 17.62 4.08
CA ASN A 239 2.77 16.40 3.41
C ASN A 239 4.01 15.86 4.14
N THR A 240 3.99 14.59 4.53
CA THR A 240 5.14 13.91 5.14
C THR A 240 6.24 13.59 4.13
N ALA A 241 5.96 13.68 2.82
CA ALA A 241 6.84 13.36 1.70
C ALA A 241 7.35 11.90 1.66
N THR A 242 6.85 11.05 2.56
CA THR A 242 7.14 9.62 2.65
C THR A 242 6.13 8.93 3.57
N SER A 243 5.89 7.65 3.34
CA SER A 243 5.05 6.78 4.17
C SER A 243 5.86 5.83 5.06
N TYR A 244 7.19 5.95 5.08
CA TYR A 244 8.07 5.14 5.93
C TYR A 244 8.53 5.92 7.17
N SER A 245 8.49 5.27 8.34
CA SER A 245 8.77 5.91 9.64
C SER A 245 10.18 6.51 9.74
N GLY A 246 11.21 5.74 9.37
CA GLY A 246 12.61 6.18 9.37
C GLY A 246 12.85 7.40 8.49
N PRO A 247 12.56 7.33 7.18
CA PRO A 247 12.59 8.48 6.28
C PRO A 247 11.80 9.69 6.77
N ALA A 248 10.63 9.50 7.39
CA ALA A 248 9.83 10.60 7.94
C ALA A 248 10.55 11.30 9.10
N ALA A 249 11.18 10.54 10.01
CA ALA A 249 11.98 11.10 11.10
C ALA A 249 13.23 11.81 10.59
N ILE A 250 13.98 11.22 9.64
CA ILE A 250 15.15 11.88 9.03
C ILE A 250 14.73 13.21 8.38
N ARG A 251 13.60 13.25 7.66
CA ARG A 251 13.08 14.47 7.04
C ARG A 251 12.73 15.54 8.07
N LEU A 252 12.10 15.17 9.18
CA LEU A 252 11.81 16.08 10.30
C LEU A 252 13.11 16.61 10.93
N LEU A 253 14.06 15.72 11.23
CA LEU A 253 15.34 16.09 11.83
C LEU A 253 16.20 16.96 10.91
N ARG A 254 15.98 16.89 9.59
CA ARG A 254 16.65 17.71 8.57
C ARG A 254 15.80 18.89 8.06
N SER A 255 14.74 19.28 8.78
CA SER A 255 13.74 20.24 8.29
C SER A 255 14.22 21.70 8.25
N ALA A 256 15.46 22.00 8.63
CA ALA A 256 16.02 23.35 8.44
C ALA A 256 16.45 23.61 6.98
N CYS A 257 16.42 22.60 6.12
CA CYS A 257 16.66 22.73 4.68
C CYS A 257 15.46 22.23 3.85
N GLY A 258 15.44 22.57 2.56
CA GLY A 258 14.42 22.11 1.63
C GLY A 258 14.41 20.58 1.41
N GLN A 259 13.32 20.08 0.83
CA GLN A 259 13.08 18.66 0.65
C GLN A 259 14.09 18.01 -0.31
N THR A 260 14.73 16.92 0.14
CA THR A 260 15.67 16.11 -0.65
C THR A 260 15.05 14.83 -1.21
N SER A 261 15.74 14.20 -2.16
CA SER A 261 15.40 12.87 -2.67
C SER A 261 15.50 11.81 -1.58
N HIS A 262 14.81 10.67 -1.75
CA HIS A 262 14.88 9.57 -0.78
C HIS A 262 16.31 9.03 -0.62
N LYS A 263 17.05 8.86 -1.72
CA LYS A 263 18.45 8.43 -1.70
C LYS A 263 19.31 9.36 -0.84
N SER A 264 19.13 10.68 -1.01
CA SER A 264 19.90 11.70 -0.30
C SER A 264 19.60 11.78 1.20
N LEU A 265 18.55 11.11 1.72
CA LEU A 265 18.29 11.04 3.15
C LEU A 265 19.37 10.25 3.89
N TYR A 266 20.00 9.30 3.21
CA TYR A 266 21.02 8.41 3.80
C TYR A 266 22.45 8.87 3.51
N GLU A 267 22.60 10.02 2.85
CA GLU A 267 23.88 10.70 2.67
C GLU A 267 24.06 11.79 3.75
N PRO A 268 25.29 12.20 4.07
CA PRO A 268 25.53 13.33 4.97
C PRO A 268 24.87 14.62 4.45
N ALA A 269 24.17 15.33 5.34
CA ALA A 269 23.68 16.68 5.09
C ALA A 269 24.57 17.73 5.74
N ALA A 270 24.49 18.98 5.27
CA ALA A 270 25.18 20.10 5.90
C ALA A 270 24.68 20.33 7.34
N ALA A 271 25.58 20.75 8.24
CA ALA A 271 25.30 20.84 9.68
C ALA A 271 24.11 21.77 10.03
N ASN A 272 23.90 22.79 9.22
CA ASN A 272 22.79 23.75 9.31
C ASN A 272 21.43 23.18 8.88
N CYS A 273 21.38 22.02 8.23
CA CYS A 273 20.12 21.37 7.89
C CYS A 273 19.51 20.61 9.07
N TYR A 274 20.29 20.25 10.09
CA TYR A 274 19.80 19.51 11.25
C TYR A 274 19.07 20.46 12.21
N LEU A 275 17.75 20.29 12.34
CA LEU A 275 16.87 21.16 13.11
C LEU A 275 17.32 21.30 14.58
N PHE A 276 17.63 20.18 15.23
CA PHE A 276 18.03 20.22 16.64
C PHE A 276 19.42 20.84 16.86
N ASN A 277 20.32 20.79 15.86
CA ASN A 277 21.57 21.54 15.92
C ASN A 277 21.32 23.04 15.78
N GLN A 278 20.34 23.45 14.96
CA GLN A 278 19.92 24.84 14.87
C GLN A 278 19.26 25.33 16.16
N PHE A 279 18.44 24.51 16.82
CA PHE A 279 17.91 24.83 18.15
C PHE A 279 19.02 24.96 19.19
N GLU A 280 20.01 24.09 19.18
CA GLU A 280 21.16 24.19 20.10
C GLU A 280 21.95 25.49 19.88
N GLN A 281 22.16 25.90 18.63
CA GLN A 281 22.77 27.19 18.29
C GLN A 281 21.93 28.39 18.79
N ALA A 282 20.61 28.25 18.81
CA ALA A 282 19.68 29.23 19.38
C ALA A 282 19.55 29.17 20.91
N GLY A 283 20.31 28.31 21.59
CA GLY A 283 20.39 28.25 23.05
C GLY A 283 19.49 27.21 23.72
N PHE A 284 18.83 26.34 22.95
CA PHE A 284 18.00 25.25 23.50
C PHE A 284 18.84 24.00 23.80
N ARG A 285 18.38 23.18 24.76
CA ARG A 285 18.99 21.86 25.03
C ARG A 285 18.24 20.76 24.26
N LYS A 286 18.98 19.80 23.73
CA LYS A 286 18.43 18.66 22.98
C LYS A 286 18.02 17.55 23.95
N HIS A 287 16.80 17.09 23.83
CA HIS A 287 16.28 15.92 24.53
C HIS A 287 15.53 15.03 23.54
N MET A 288 15.58 13.72 23.78
CA MET A 288 14.91 12.73 22.95
C MET A 288 14.20 11.72 23.85
N LEU A 289 12.95 11.42 23.51
CA LEU A 289 12.15 10.40 24.16
C LEU A 289 11.42 9.59 23.08
N LEU A 290 11.43 8.27 23.25
CA LEU A 290 10.65 7.34 22.45
C LEU A 290 9.70 6.58 23.39
N ASN A 291 8.50 6.28 22.91
CA ASN A 291 7.56 5.40 23.62
C ASN A 291 7.78 3.91 23.27
N HIS A 292 8.91 3.59 22.63
CA HIS A 292 9.35 2.27 22.20
C HIS A 292 10.89 2.19 22.26
N ASP A 293 11.46 1.00 22.07
CA ASP A 293 12.91 0.77 22.14
C ASP A 293 13.70 1.27 20.92
N GLY A 294 13.03 1.42 19.77
CA GLY A 294 13.61 1.92 18.52
C GLY A 294 14.43 0.87 17.77
N VAL A 295 14.30 -0.41 18.13
CA VAL A 295 15.02 -1.52 17.50
C VAL A 295 14.40 -1.89 16.15
N PHE A 296 13.07 -1.85 16.05
CA PHE A 296 12.38 -2.25 14.82
C PHE A 296 12.76 -1.37 13.63
N GLY A 297 13.20 -2.00 12.53
CA GLY A 297 13.66 -1.29 11.33
C GLY A 297 14.90 -0.41 11.57
N ASN A 298 15.66 -0.67 12.63
CA ASN A 298 16.83 0.11 13.06
C ASN A 298 16.55 1.62 13.25
N MET A 299 15.31 1.96 13.65
CA MET A 299 14.85 3.34 13.78
C MET A 299 15.78 4.21 14.62
N LEU A 300 16.22 3.73 15.78
CA LEU A 300 17.09 4.50 16.68
C LEU A 300 18.45 4.80 16.03
N GLN A 301 18.99 3.87 15.23
CA GLN A 301 20.25 4.05 14.52
C GLN A 301 20.13 5.04 13.36
N GLU A 302 18.97 5.12 12.71
CA GLU A 302 18.74 6.06 11.60
C GLU A 302 18.60 7.52 12.05
N ILE A 303 18.21 7.76 13.30
CA ILE A 303 17.87 9.09 13.83
C ILE A 303 18.91 9.66 14.81
N GLN A 304 19.97 8.91 15.09
CA GLN A 304 21.15 9.35 15.85
C GLN A 304 22.26 9.82 14.92
#